data_AF-A0AAD4L6C6-F1
#
_entry.id   AF-A0AAD4L6C6-F1
#
_cell.length_a   1.000
_cell.length_b   1.000
_cell.length_c   1.000
_cell.angle_alpha   90.00
_cell.angle_beta   90.00
_cell.angle_gamma   90.00
#
_symmetry.space_group_name_H-M   'P 1'
#
loop_
_entity.id
_entity.type
_entity.pdbx_description
1 polymer ?
#
loop_
_entity_poly.entity_id
_entity_poly.type
_entity_poly.pdbx_seq_one_letter_code
_entity_poly.pdbx_strand_id
1 'polypeptide(L)'
;MRSFEPQYGILVLCLVAATVLASVDPTYDPSYNFRPQNVTGLVGIYDWIGSYYNATTTVEYTPLIGSTVNFSYSSVLAITQPGKNDHTHNPVSLVLGFWSSGFNFSTIPIDYAWTYEPPNGGIICSSNPEYMYRGTENSTITEPYFNLSLAETKSAPYNLSSILNSTDGQTLYSNLTSCDTSMLRNEWEVVIITDEWWNNVGWDWTYPVLNLQFDNSTANLTLDGYFIAYPYVLTNVSLSNTTREIDEAYAVQGKFKIRFSGVVDNYHSDVLVEDSPTPEWLRSVGFNNNSLNIGYNKASRSYGDHKLPENRSIDAIPDMVNSIIRLLFPEAWASWDDYAVPGGTFRENCFSEPESSRLHPSHHKAQYTWKAEQAELPFYGKESVEE
;
A
#
# COMPACT_ATOMS: atom_id res chain seq x y z
N MET A 1 -31.26 -14.75 60.49
CA MET A 1 -30.06 -13.92 60.29
C MET A 1 -29.61 -14.11 58.86
N ARG A 2 -29.28 -12.99 58.20
CA ARG A 2 -29.35 -12.77 56.74
C ARG A 2 -28.24 -13.48 55.98
N SER A 3 -28.61 -14.13 54.88
CA SER A 3 -27.73 -14.61 53.81
C SER A 3 -27.19 -13.42 53.02
N PHE A 4 -25.88 -13.34 52.85
CA PHE A 4 -25.25 -12.45 51.88
C PHE A 4 -24.88 -13.28 50.64
N GLU A 5 -25.55 -12.99 49.53
CA GLU A 5 -25.17 -13.43 48.19
C GLU A 5 -23.88 -12.72 47.75
N PRO A 6 -22.96 -13.36 47.00
CA PRO A 6 -21.84 -12.66 46.39
C PRO A 6 -22.32 -11.94 45.12
N GLN A 7 -22.13 -10.63 45.10
CA GLN A 7 -22.39 -9.76 43.96
C GLN A 7 -21.37 -10.03 42.83
N TYR A 8 -21.70 -10.93 41.90
CA TYR A 8 -21.00 -11.08 40.61
C TYR A 8 -21.33 -9.94 39.62
N GLY A 9 -21.31 -8.69 40.09
CA GLY A 9 -21.94 -7.56 39.38
C GLY A 9 -21.01 -6.49 38.79
N ILE A 10 -19.71 -6.43 39.16
CA ILE A 10 -18.89 -5.23 38.87
C ILE A 10 -17.51 -5.56 38.24
N LEU A 11 -17.23 -6.83 37.92
CA LEU A 11 -15.97 -7.21 37.24
C LEU A 11 -16.07 -7.28 35.71
N VAL A 12 -17.27 -7.13 35.14
CA VAL A 12 -17.48 -7.15 33.68
C VAL A 12 -17.33 -5.75 33.04
N LEU A 13 -17.43 -4.67 33.82
CA LEU A 13 -17.43 -3.31 33.25
C LEU A 13 -16.04 -2.69 33.05
N CYS A 14 -15.01 -3.12 33.79
CA CYS A 14 -13.69 -2.46 33.77
C CYS A 14 -12.60 -3.22 33.00
N LEU A 15 -12.84 -4.47 32.58
CA LEU A 15 -11.99 -5.16 31.61
C LEU A 15 -12.16 -4.64 30.17
N VAL A 16 -13.08 -3.70 29.95
CA VAL A 16 -13.32 -3.00 28.67
C VAL A 16 -12.36 -1.82 28.46
N ALA A 17 -11.58 -1.40 29.46
CA ALA A 17 -10.79 -0.16 29.39
C ALA A 17 -9.31 -0.32 29.01
N ALA A 18 -8.87 -1.54 28.66
CA ALA A 18 -7.57 -1.77 28.03
C ALA A 18 -7.75 -2.43 26.65
N THR A 19 -8.62 -1.83 25.84
CA THR A 19 -8.62 -2.06 24.40
C THR A 19 -7.26 -1.62 23.87
N VAL A 20 -6.41 -2.58 23.53
CA VAL A 20 -5.31 -2.34 22.61
C VAL A 20 -5.96 -1.93 21.30
N LEU A 21 -6.03 -0.62 21.09
CA LEU A 21 -6.46 0.01 19.86
C LEU A 21 -5.52 -0.49 18.74
N ALA A 22 -5.88 -1.56 18.03
CA ALA A 22 -5.91 -1.37 16.59
C ALA A 22 -6.93 -0.24 16.44
N SER A 23 -6.47 1.01 16.24
CA SER A 23 -7.40 2.13 16.20
C SER A 23 -8.38 1.80 15.09
N VAL A 24 -9.65 1.57 15.43
CA VAL A 24 -10.71 1.48 14.43
C VAL A 24 -10.51 2.71 13.58
N ASP A 25 -10.10 2.52 12.32
CA ASP A 25 -9.91 3.64 11.42
C ASP A 25 -11.31 4.20 11.20
N PRO A 26 -11.65 5.37 11.80
CA PRO A 26 -13.01 5.89 11.74
C PRO A 26 -13.35 6.34 10.33
N THR A 27 -12.34 6.46 9.46
CA THR A 27 -12.54 6.79 8.06
C THR A 27 -12.81 5.53 7.26
N TYR A 28 -12.33 4.34 7.63
CA TYR A 28 -12.43 3.14 6.80
C TYR A 28 -13.87 2.85 6.32
N ASP A 29 -14.02 2.71 5.00
CA ASP A 29 -15.30 2.40 4.36
C ASP A 29 -15.13 1.13 3.52
N PRO A 30 -15.78 0.01 3.90
CA PRO A 30 -15.64 -1.26 3.20
C PRO A 30 -16.27 -1.27 1.80
N SER A 31 -17.08 -0.26 1.44
CA SER A 31 -17.64 -0.13 0.09
C SER A 31 -16.61 0.31 -0.95
N TYR A 32 -15.45 0.81 -0.52
CA TYR A 32 -14.32 1.12 -1.38
C TYR A 32 -13.28 -0.01 -1.36
N ASN A 33 -12.42 -0.01 -2.38
CA ASN A 33 -11.31 -0.95 -2.53
C ASN A 33 -10.04 -0.49 -1.79
N PHE A 34 -10.15 0.43 -0.83
CA PHE A 34 -9.02 0.90 -0.02
C PHE A 34 -8.80 0.06 1.24
N ARG A 35 -7.55 0.03 1.69
CA ARG A 35 -7.15 -0.48 3.01
C ARG A 35 -7.43 0.55 4.11
N PRO A 36 -7.49 0.12 5.38
CA PRO A 36 -7.46 1.04 6.51
C PRO A 36 -6.19 1.90 6.49
N GLN A 37 -6.31 3.20 6.76
CA GLN A 37 -5.19 4.15 6.77
C GLN A 37 -4.34 4.07 8.06
N ASN A 38 -4.73 3.24 9.02
CA ASN A 38 -4.01 3.03 10.27
C ASN A 38 -2.80 2.09 10.13
N VAL A 39 -2.53 1.54 8.94
CA VAL A 39 -1.37 0.70 8.66
C VAL A 39 -0.17 1.56 8.33
N THR A 40 0.78 1.66 9.26
CA THR A 40 2.02 2.41 9.04
C THR A 40 2.99 1.64 8.14
N GLY A 41 3.79 2.36 7.34
CA GLY A 41 4.83 1.77 6.49
C GLY A 41 4.38 1.38 5.08
N LEU A 42 3.10 1.58 4.76
CA LEU A 42 2.62 1.52 3.38
C LEU A 42 2.93 2.83 2.67
N VAL A 43 3.58 2.75 1.51
CA VAL A 43 3.63 3.83 0.52
C VAL A 43 2.40 3.72 -0.38
N GLY A 44 2.00 4.81 -1.03
CA GLY A 44 0.72 4.89 -1.73
C GLY A 44 0.43 3.76 -2.71
N ILE A 45 1.44 3.08 -3.29
CA ILE A 45 1.20 1.91 -4.16
C ILE A 45 0.41 0.79 -3.48
N TYR A 46 0.57 0.66 -2.17
CA TYR A 46 -0.05 -0.36 -1.35
C TYR A 46 -1.36 0.12 -0.69
N ASP A 47 -2.07 1.11 -1.22
CA ASP A 47 -3.30 1.60 -0.57
C ASP A 47 -4.54 0.74 -0.88
N TRP A 48 -4.49 -0.09 -1.93
CA TRP A 48 -5.64 -0.86 -2.41
C TRP A 48 -5.64 -2.31 -1.96
N ILE A 49 -6.85 -2.85 -1.86
CA ILE A 49 -7.06 -4.29 -1.70
C ILE A 49 -6.61 -5.00 -2.97
N GLY A 50 -5.64 -5.90 -2.85
CA GLY A 50 -5.05 -6.57 -4.00
C GLY A 50 -3.80 -7.39 -3.71
N SER A 51 -3.26 -7.99 -4.76
CA SER A 51 -2.01 -8.73 -4.75
C SER A 51 -0.89 -7.90 -5.39
N TYR A 52 0.28 -7.94 -4.75
CA TYR A 52 1.46 -7.17 -5.12
C TYR A 52 2.60 -8.13 -5.38
N TYR A 53 3.32 -7.93 -6.48
CA TYR A 53 4.38 -8.84 -6.90
C TYR A 53 5.67 -8.05 -7.08
N ASN A 54 6.73 -8.52 -6.45
CA ASN A 54 8.06 -7.92 -6.56
C ASN A 54 8.86 -8.64 -7.66
N ALA A 55 9.53 -7.87 -8.50
CA ALA A 55 10.37 -8.41 -9.55
C ALA A 55 11.50 -7.46 -9.98
N THR A 56 12.24 -7.92 -10.98
CA THR A 56 12.97 -7.05 -11.89
C THR A 56 12.22 -7.01 -13.23
N THR A 57 11.84 -5.83 -13.69
CA THR A 57 11.26 -5.63 -15.03
C THR A 57 12.38 -5.40 -16.03
N THR A 58 12.36 -6.10 -17.16
CA THR A 58 13.25 -5.82 -18.28
C THR A 58 12.52 -5.03 -19.36
N VAL A 59 13.16 -3.99 -19.86
CA VAL A 59 12.65 -3.18 -20.98
C VAL A 59 13.66 -3.23 -22.12
N GLU A 60 13.23 -3.79 -23.25
CA GLU A 60 14.00 -3.86 -24.49
C GLU A 60 13.50 -2.77 -25.44
N TYR A 61 14.40 -1.93 -25.94
CA TYR A 61 14.11 -1.01 -27.04
C TYR A 61 14.89 -1.44 -28.27
N THR A 62 14.18 -1.68 -29.37
CA THR A 62 14.74 -2.00 -30.69
C THR A 62 14.41 -0.83 -31.63
N PRO A 63 15.28 0.18 -31.71
CA PRO A 63 15.07 1.31 -32.61
C PRO A 63 15.10 0.84 -34.07
N LEU A 64 14.35 1.51 -34.96
CA LEU A 64 14.39 1.20 -36.39
C LEU A 64 15.78 1.45 -36.99
N ILE A 65 16.49 2.43 -36.46
CA ILE A 65 17.85 2.79 -36.85
C ILE A 65 18.70 2.76 -35.59
N GLY A 66 19.74 1.93 -35.58
CA GLY A 66 20.65 1.79 -34.45
C GLY A 66 20.71 0.36 -33.91
N SER A 67 21.02 0.24 -32.62
CA SER A 67 21.18 -1.04 -31.93
C SER A 67 20.11 -1.23 -30.85
N THR A 68 19.71 -2.48 -30.63
CA THR A 68 18.83 -2.85 -29.52
C THR A 68 19.54 -2.60 -28.18
N VAL A 69 18.81 -2.01 -27.24
CA VAL A 69 19.27 -1.75 -25.87
C VAL A 69 18.31 -2.37 -24.86
N ASN A 70 18.85 -2.80 -23.72
CA ASN A 70 18.10 -3.48 -22.68
C ASN A 70 18.35 -2.82 -21.32
N PHE A 71 17.28 -2.58 -20.59
CA PHE A 71 17.29 -2.02 -19.25
C PHE A 71 16.66 -2.99 -18.26
N SER A 72 17.08 -2.92 -17.01
CA SER A 72 16.53 -3.71 -15.91
C SER A 72 16.22 -2.79 -14.73
N TYR A 73 15.00 -2.89 -14.23
CA TYR A 73 14.46 -2.01 -13.21
C TYR A 73 13.92 -2.82 -12.04
N SER A 74 14.09 -2.34 -10.81
CA SER A 74 13.34 -2.86 -9.67
C SER A 74 11.87 -2.49 -9.86
N SER A 75 10.96 -3.44 -9.65
CA SER A 75 9.56 -3.22 -10.00
C SER A 75 8.58 -3.89 -9.05
N VAL A 76 7.40 -3.28 -9.01
CA VAL A 76 6.23 -3.78 -8.30
C VAL A 76 5.06 -3.80 -9.27
N LEU A 77 4.43 -4.96 -9.40
CA LEU A 77 3.15 -5.11 -10.08
C LEU A 77 2.04 -5.20 -9.04
N ALA A 78 1.13 -4.23 -9.05
CA ALA A 78 -0.10 -4.25 -8.29
C ALA A 78 -1.25 -4.74 -9.19
N ILE A 79 -1.96 -5.76 -8.71
CA ILE A 79 -3.20 -6.25 -9.31
C ILE A 79 -4.26 -6.16 -8.23
N THR A 80 -5.18 -5.22 -8.37
CA THR A 80 -6.08 -4.81 -7.29
C THR A 80 -7.53 -4.93 -7.69
N GLN A 81 -8.39 -5.00 -6.69
CA GLN A 81 -9.84 -4.96 -6.88
C GLN A 81 -10.22 -3.62 -7.53
N PRO A 82 -11.06 -3.60 -8.58
CA PRO A 82 -11.57 -2.36 -9.14
C PRO A 82 -12.30 -1.51 -8.10
N GLY A 83 -12.15 -0.19 -8.19
CA GLY A 83 -12.86 0.75 -7.32
C GLY A 83 -14.36 0.78 -7.60
N LYS A 84 -15.17 1.16 -6.62
CA LYS A 84 -16.62 1.36 -6.81
C LYS A 84 -16.94 2.41 -7.90
N ASN A 85 -16.07 3.41 -8.03
CA ASN A 85 -16.18 4.48 -9.01
C ASN A 85 -15.35 4.18 -10.28
N ASP A 86 -14.81 2.96 -10.41
CA ASP A 86 -14.12 2.55 -11.62
C ASP A 86 -15.14 2.28 -12.73
N HIS A 87 -15.15 3.15 -13.74
CA HIS A 87 -16.05 3.08 -14.89
C HIS A 87 -15.44 2.32 -16.08
N THR A 88 -14.22 1.77 -15.93
CA THR A 88 -13.51 1.09 -17.02
C THR A 88 -14.06 -0.29 -17.36
N HIS A 89 -14.86 -0.88 -16.47
CA HIS A 89 -15.36 -2.26 -16.56
C HIS A 89 -14.26 -3.33 -16.62
N ASN A 90 -13.02 -2.97 -16.27
CA ASN A 90 -11.93 -3.94 -16.17
C ASN A 90 -12.19 -4.94 -15.03
N PRO A 91 -11.84 -6.22 -15.19
CA PRO A 91 -11.99 -7.23 -14.14
C PRO A 91 -11.07 -6.99 -12.94
N VAL A 92 -9.96 -6.27 -13.14
CA VAL A 92 -8.97 -5.87 -12.14
C VAL A 92 -8.41 -4.49 -12.50
N SER A 93 -7.94 -3.74 -11.52
CA SER A 93 -7.05 -2.59 -11.77
C SER A 93 -5.61 -3.08 -11.80
N LEU A 94 -4.83 -2.61 -12.77
CA LEU A 94 -3.45 -3.03 -13.00
C LEU A 94 -2.53 -1.82 -12.85
N VAL A 95 -1.46 -1.95 -12.07
CA VAL A 95 -0.39 -0.95 -12.06
C VAL A 95 0.98 -1.60 -11.96
N LEU A 96 1.82 -1.39 -12.96
CA LEU A 96 3.22 -1.77 -12.99
C LEU A 96 4.09 -0.52 -12.78
N GLY A 97 4.64 -0.37 -11.57
CA GLY A 97 5.66 0.64 -11.29
C GLY A 97 7.05 0.03 -11.40
N PHE A 98 7.98 0.73 -12.06
CA PHE A 98 9.37 0.31 -12.12
C PHE A 98 10.33 1.49 -12.07
N TRP A 99 11.40 1.30 -11.33
CA TRP A 99 12.37 2.34 -10.97
C TRP A 99 13.80 1.85 -11.18
N SER A 100 14.72 2.78 -11.33
CA SER A 100 16.15 2.48 -11.31
C SER A 100 16.53 1.68 -10.05
N SER A 101 17.45 0.73 -10.22
CA SER A 101 17.90 -0.12 -9.11
C SER A 101 18.40 0.72 -7.92
N GLY A 102 17.96 0.36 -6.71
CA GLY A 102 18.31 1.09 -5.49
C GLY A 102 17.45 2.33 -5.21
N PHE A 103 16.36 2.52 -5.95
CA PHE A 103 15.39 3.57 -5.66
C PHE A 103 14.87 3.47 -4.22
N ASN A 104 14.89 4.59 -3.51
CA ASN A 104 14.50 4.67 -2.11
C ASN A 104 13.03 5.08 -1.99
N PHE A 105 12.14 4.11 -1.78
CA PHE A 105 10.70 4.38 -1.61
C PHE A 105 10.38 5.30 -0.42
N SER A 106 11.27 5.44 0.57
CA SER A 106 11.08 6.39 1.67
C SER A 106 11.20 7.86 1.25
N THR A 107 11.70 8.16 0.05
CA THR A 107 11.76 9.53 -0.47
C THR A 107 10.46 9.96 -1.13
N ILE A 108 9.54 9.03 -1.36
CA ILE A 108 8.24 9.32 -1.92
C ILE A 108 7.37 9.98 -0.84
N PRO A 109 6.84 11.20 -1.07
CA PRO A 109 5.84 11.76 -0.17
C PRO A 109 4.61 10.84 -0.16
N ILE A 110 4.12 10.51 1.03
CA ILE A 110 3.00 9.56 1.22
C ILE A 110 1.80 9.95 0.34
N ASP A 111 1.53 11.25 0.22
CA ASP A 111 0.38 11.78 -0.54
C ASP A 111 0.61 11.86 -2.07
N TYR A 112 1.83 11.60 -2.56
CA TYR A 112 2.24 11.82 -3.97
C TYR A 112 2.88 10.59 -4.62
N ALA A 113 2.77 9.41 -4.01
CA ALA A 113 3.47 8.22 -4.50
C ALA A 113 3.19 7.82 -5.95
N TRP A 114 2.05 8.26 -6.46
CA TRP A 114 1.55 7.89 -7.78
C TRP A 114 1.75 8.93 -8.87
N THR A 115 1.80 10.21 -8.49
CA THR A 115 2.17 11.30 -9.41
C THR A 115 3.67 11.51 -9.47
N TYR A 116 4.43 10.80 -8.63
CA TYR A 116 5.87 10.84 -8.65
C TYR A 116 6.39 10.09 -9.88
N GLU A 117 6.67 10.84 -10.94
CA GLU A 117 7.38 10.35 -12.11
C GLU A 117 8.72 9.74 -11.68
N PRO A 118 8.90 8.42 -11.84
CA PRO A 118 10.11 7.77 -11.39
C PRO A 118 11.30 8.28 -12.21
N PRO A 119 12.39 8.74 -11.57
CA PRO A 119 13.59 9.11 -12.31
C PRO A 119 14.15 7.84 -12.97
N ASN A 120 14.17 7.83 -14.32
CA ASN A 120 14.62 6.70 -15.13
C ASN A 120 13.86 5.40 -14.78
N GLY A 121 12.61 5.35 -15.22
CA GLY A 121 11.65 4.27 -14.98
C GLY A 121 10.30 4.60 -15.62
N GLY A 122 9.23 3.99 -15.13
CA GLY A 122 7.89 4.33 -15.59
C GLY A 122 6.80 3.71 -14.72
N ILE A 123 5.58 4.20 -14.93
CA ILE A 123 4.37 3.63 -14.37
C ILE A 123 3.49 3.24 -15.55
N ILE A 124 3.01 2.00 -15.53
CA ILE A 124 2.05 1.50 -16.51
C ILE A 124 0.78 1.10 -15.78
N CYS A 125 -0.34 1.78 -16.04
CA CYS A 125 -1.60 1.52 -15.34
C CYS A 125 -2.78 1.23 -16.29
N SER A 126 -3.75 0.43 -15.85
CA SER A 126 -4.98 0.12 -16.60
C SER A 126 -5.85 1.35 -16.87
N SER A 127 -5.78 2.33 -15.98
CA SER A 127 -6.54 3.58 -15.99
C SER A 127 -5.87 4.61 -15.10
N ASN A 128 -6.22 5.88 -15.29
CA ASN A 128 -5.75 6.95 -14.41
C ASN A 128 -6.17 6.64 -12.96
N PRO A 129 -5.30 6.80 -11.96
CA PRO A 129 -5.65 6.49 -10.58
C PRO A 129 -6.64 7.47 -9.93
N GLU A 130 -7.57 8.07 -10.68
CA GLU A 130 -8.64 8.97 -10.17
C GLU A 130 -9.56 8.30 -9.14
N TYR A 131 -9.50 6.97 -9.01
CA TYR A 131 -10.05 6.25 -7.87
C TYR A 131 -9.50 6.72 -6.51
N MET A 132 -8.38 7.47 -6.47
CA MET A 132 -7.66 7.97 -5.28
C MET A 132 -8.38 9.02 -4.45
N TYR A 133 -9.33 9.78 -5.02
CA TYR A 133 -9.96 10.87 -4.26
C TYR A 133 -11.20 10.37 -3.53
N ARG A 134 -11.00 10.03 -2.26
CA ARG A 134 -12.07 9.84 -1.27
C ARG A 134 -12.96 11.09 -1.24
N GLY A 135 -14.07 11.07 -1.97
CA GLY A 135 -15.05 12.16 -2.03
C GLY A 135 -15.17 12.93 -3.36
N THR A 136 -14.47 12.55 -4.43
CA THR A 136 -14.79 13.08 -5.79
C THR A 136 -15.79 12.15 -6.49
N GLU A 137 -17.04 12.16 -6.03
CA GLU A 137 -18.13 11.44 -6.69
C GLU A 137 -18.50 12.03 -8.08
N ASN A 138 -17.86 13.15 -8.45
CA ASN A 138 -18.13 13.91 -9.67
C ASN A 138 -16.94 13.94 -10.67
N SER A 139 -15.92 13.09 -10.52
CA SER A 139 -14.87 13.02 -11.55
C SER A 139 -15.46 12.48 -12.86
N THR A 140 -15.17 13.17 -13.95
CA THR A 140 -15.53 12.74 -15.30
C THR A 140 -15.00 11.33 -15.55
N ILE A 141 -15.82 10.48 -16.17
CA ILE A 141 -15.45 9.11 -16.56
C ILE A 141 -14.07 9.13 -17.23
N THR A 142 -13.06 8.62 -16.54
CA THR A 142 -11.73 8.43 -17.12
C THR A 142 -11.78 7.18 -17.98
N GLU A 143 -11.46 7.33 -19.27
CA GLU A 143 -11.37 6.18 -20.16
C GLU A 143 -10.20 5.28 -19.72
N PRO A 144 -10.33 3.95 -19.80
CA PRO A 144 -9.21 3.06 -19.52
C PRO A 144 -8.10 3.25 -20.54
N TYR A 145 -6.85 3.24 -20.06
CA TYR A 145 -5.69 3.06 -20.94
C TYR A 145 -5.64 1.63 -21.51
N PHE A 146 -6.10 0.65 -20.71
CA PHE A 146 -6.18 -0.76 -21.09
C PHE A 146 -7.59 -1.29 -20.89
N ASN A 147 -8.19 -1.80 -21.95
CA ASN A 147 -9.40 -2.62 -21.87
C ASN A 147 -8.98 -4.08 -21.62
N LEU A 148 -8.90 -4.47 -20.35
CA LEU A 148 -8.47 -5.79 -19.91
C LEU A 148 -9.61 -6.80 -20.08
N SER A 149 -9.35 -7.87 -20.81
CA SER A 149 -10.27 -9.00 -20.97
C SER A 149 -9.76 -10.20 -20.19
N LEU A 150 -10.58 -10.73 -19.27
CA LEU A 150 -10.30 -11.96 -18.52
C LEU A 150 -10.73 -13.17 -19.35
N ALA A 151 -9.83 -14.12 -19.55
CA ALA A 151 -10.15 -15.41 -20.14
C ALA A 151 -11.02 -16.24 -19.18
N GLU A 152 -11.97 -17.00 -19.74
CA GLU A 152 -12.85 -17.86 -18.95
C GLU A 152 -12.01 -18.88 -18.14
N THR A 153 -12.20 -18.85 -16.82
CA THR A 153 -11.58 -19.79 -15.90
C THR A 153 -12.53 -20.11 -14.75
N LYS A 154 -12.25 -21.19 -14.02
CA LYS A 154 -12.97 -21.56 -12.79
C LYS A 154 -12.20 -21.20 -11.53
N SER A 155 -10.90 -21.01 -11.66
CA SER A 155 -9.96 -20.78 -10.57
C SER A 155 -8.71 -20.08 -11.09
N ALA A 156 -7.84 -19.63 -10.18
CA ALA A 156 -6.48 -19.24 -10.54
C ALA A 156 -5.75 -20.41 -11.26
N PRO A 157 -4.77 -20.11 -12.16
CA PRO A 157 -4.27 -18.79 -12.55
C PRO A 157 -5.23 -18.04 -13.49
N TYR A 158 -5.30 -16.72 -13.32
CA TYR A 158 -6.09 -15.83 -14.15
C TYR A 158 -5.26 -15.34 -15.33
N ASN A 159 -5.84 -15.34 -16.53
CA ASN A 159 -5.19 -14.87 -17.75
C ASN A 159 -5.95 -13.66 -18.30
N LEU A 160 -5.25 -12.55 -18.49
CA LEU A 160 -5.80 -11.32 -19.02
C LEU A 160 -5.02 -10.89 -20.25
N SER A 161 -5.74 -10.28 -21.18
CA SER A 161 -5.14 -9.70 -22.38
C SER A 161 -5.77 -8.36 -22.70
N SER A 162 -5.02 -7.49 -23.37
CA SER A 162 -5.52 -6.22 -23.89
C SER A 162 -4.75 -5.79 -25.14
N ILE A 163 -5.41 -5.02 -25.99
CA ILE A 163 -4.82 -4.28 -27.10
C ILE A 163 -5.04 -2.79 -26.78
N LEU A 164 -3.98 -2.00 -26.72
CA LEU A 164 -4.05 -0.59 -26.36
C LEU A 164 -4.39 0.24 -27.60
N ASN A 165 -5.64 0.68 -27.70
CA ASN A 165 -6.12 1.56 -28.76
C ASN A 165 -6.72 2.86 -28.20
N SER A 166 -6.20 3.33 -27.06
CA SER A 166 -6.60 4.58 -26.40
C SER A 166 -5.84 5.79 -26.97
N THR A 167 -6.48 6.96 -26.97
CA THR A 167 -5.85 8.24 -27.36
C THR A 167 -4.90 8.78 -26.31
N ASP A 168 -4.95 8.27 -25.08
CA ASP A 168 -4.04 8.69 -24.03
C ASP A 168 -2.89 7.67 -23.90
N GLY A 169 -1.78 8.01 -24.57
CA GLY A 169 -0.55 7.23 -24.51
C GLY A 169 0.11 7.26 -23.13
N GLN A 170 0.94 6.27 -22.83
CA GLN A 170 1.73 6.23 -21.60
C GLN A 170 3.19 6.58 -21.86
N THR A 171 3.77 7.33 -20.92
CA THR A 171 5.13 7.84 -21.01
C THR A 171 6.05 7.12 -20.04
N LEU A 172 7.22 6.72 -20.53
CA LEU A 172 8.31 6.12 -19.77
C LEU A 172 9.53 7.04 -19.84
N TYR A 173 10.43 6.94 -18.87
CA TYR A 173 11.69 7.68 -18.86
C TYR A 173 12.85 6.70 -18.87
N SER A 174 13.79 6.89 -19.79
CA SER A 174 14.92 5.98 -19.96
C SER A 174 16.23 6.73 -20.16
N ASN A 175 17.33 6.08 -19.78
CA ASN A 175 18.67 6.64 -19.92
C ASN A 175 19.36 6.06 -21.17
N LEU A 176 19.06 6.61 -22.34
CA LEU A 176 19.63 6.19 -23.63
C LEU A 176 20.84 7.08 -23.96
N THR A 177 21.93 6.48 -24.46
CA THR A 177 23.11 7.26 -24.85
C THR A 177 22.80 8.10 -26.09
N SER A 178 22.95 9.42 -25.97
CA SER A 178 22.75 10.36 -27.07
C SER A 178 23.99 10.48 -27.94
N CYS A 179 23.79 10.65 -29.25
CA CYS A 179 24.89 10.80 -30.22
C CYS A 179 25.63 12.14 -30.08
N ASP A 180 24.91 13.21 -29.70
CA ASP A 180 25.47 14.54 -29.48
C ASP A 180 25.30 14.96 -28.01
N THR A 181 26.21 14.49 -27.16
CA THR A 181 26.21 14.83 -25.73
C THR A 181 26.62 16.29 -25.45
N SER A 182 26.97 17.07 -26.48
CA SER A 182 27.24 18.50 -26.32
C SER A 182 25.96 19.34 -26.34
N MET A 183 24.90 18.81 -26.93
CA MET A 183 23.58 19.45 -27.04
C MET A 183 22.47 18.67 -26.32
N LEU A 184 22.62 17.36 -26.16
CA LEU A 184 21.57 16.47 -25.66
C LEU A 184 21.98 15.79 -24.35
N ARG A 185 21.01 15.56 -23.48
CA ARG A 185 21.13 14.69 -22.31
C ARG A 185 20.99 13.24 -22.73
N ASN A 186 21.44 12.33 -21.87
CA ASN A 186 21.17 10.90 -22.00
C ASN A 186 19.81 10.51 -21.39
N GLU A 187 19.05 11.47 -20.89
CA GLU A 187 17.70 11.27 -20.37
C GLU A 187 16.70 11.43 -21.52
N TRP A 188 15.84 10.44 -21.69
CA TRP A 188 14.88 10.38 -22.79
C TRP A 188 13.48 10.16 -22.24
N GLU A 189 12.54 10.85 -22.87
CA GLU A 189 11.12 10.60 -22.75
C GLU A 189 10.70 9.60 -23.82
N VAL A 190 10.01 8.53 -23.44
CA VAL A 190 9.61 7.45 -24.34
C VAL A 190 8.09 7.33 -24.29
N VAL A 191 7.44 7.67 -25.40
CA VAL A 191 6.00 7.60 -25.58
C VAL A 191 5.65 6.27 -26.25
N ILE A 192 4.74 5.51 -25.64
CA ILE A 192 4.15 4.31 -26.24
C ILE A 192 3.14 4.76 -27.30
N ILE A 193 3.27 4.22 -28.51
CA ILE A 193 2.34 4.54 -29.61
C ILE A 193 1.03 3.78 -29.38
N THR A 194 -0.06 4.49 -29.17
CA THR A 194 -1.40 3.92 -28.96
C THR A 194 -2.45 4.41 -29.96
N ASP A 195 -2.12 5.38 -30.79
CA ASP A 195 -2.98 5.95 -31.83
C ASP A 195 -2.16 6.49 -33.03
N GLU A 196 -2.85 6.86 -34.11
CA GLU A 196 -2.23 7.52 -35.25
C GLU A 196 -2.22 9.03 -35.06
N TRP A 197 -1.02 9.61 -35.12
CA TRP A 197 -0.78 11.02 -34.91
C TRP A 197 0.25 11.56 -35.91
N TRP A 198 0.41 12.88 -35.98
CA TRP A 198 1.20 13.53 -37.03
C TRP A 198 2.67 13.06 -37.10
N ASN A 199 3.22 12.50 -36.01
CA ASN A 199 4.59 12.00 -35.90
C ASN A 199 4.76 10.50 -36.24
N ASN A 200 3.69 9.73 -36.41
CA ASN A 200 3.69 8.32 -36.84
C ASN A 200 2.73 8.03 -38.02
N VAL A 201 2.14 9.07 -38.63
CA VAL A 201 1.35 8.93 -39.86
C VAL A 201 2.20 8.29 -40.98
N GLY A 202 1.61 7.30 -41.64
CA GLY A 202 2.25 6.59 -42.75
C GLY A 202 3.30 5.55 -42.33
N TRP A 203 3.42 5.28 -41.03
CA TRP A 203 4.33 4.28 -40.48
C TRP A 203 3.65 2.93 -40.30
N ASP A 204 4.38 1.83 -40.52
CA ASP A 204 3.85 0.46 -40.33
C ASP A 204 4.05 0.02 -38.88
N TRP A 205 3.03 0.25 -38.04
CA TRP A 205 3.02 -0.10 -36.62
C TRP A 205 1.70 -0.80 -36.24
N THR A 206 1.70 -1.44 -35.07
CA THR A 206 0.51 -2.10 -34.52
C THR A 206 0.29 -1.65 -33.08
N TYR A 207 -0.97 -1.61 -32.66
CA TYR A 207 -1.33 -1.34 -31.27
C TYR A 207 -0.55 -2.25 -30.29
N PRO A 208 -0.13 -1.72 -29.14
CA PRO A 208 0.54 -2.51 -28.14
C PRO A 208 -0.35 -3.66 -27.65
N VAL A 209 0.26 -4.79 -27.31
CA VAL A 209 -0.42 -5.99 -26.82
C VAL A 209 0.08 -6.29 -25.42
N LEU A 210 -0.84 -6.31 -24.46
CA LEU A 210 -0.61 -6.72 -23.09
C LEU A 210 -1.11 -8.15 -22.88
N ASN A 211 -0.29 -8.99 -22.25
CA ASN A 211 -0.71 -10.26 -21.69
C ASN A 211 -0.25 -10.33 -20.23
N LEU A 212 -1.15 -10.81 -19.37
CA LEU A 212 -0.93 -10.94 -17.95
C LEU A 212 -1.44 -12.31 -17.50
N GLN A 213 -0.63 -13.02 -16.73
CA GLN A 213 -1.04 -14.22 -15.99
C GLN A 213 -0.67 -14.03 -14.53
N PHE A 214 -1.57 -14.35 -13.59
CA PHE A 214 -1.26 -14.28 -12.17
C PHE A 214 -2.06 -15.28 -11.33
N ASP A 215 -1.50 -15.62 -10.17
CA ASP A 215 -2.12 -16.44 -9.12
C ASP A 215 -1.67 -15.96 -7.73
N ASN A 216 -1.90 -16.75 -6.68
CA ASN A 216 -1.55 -16.38 -5.31
C ASN A 216 -0.03 -16.32 -5.03
N SER A 217 0.81 -16.69 -6.01
CA SER A 217 2.24 -16.90 -5.82
C SER A 217 3.08 -16.12 -6.82
N THR A 218 2.65 -16.02 -8.07
CA THR A 218 3.42 -15.45 -9.18
C THR A 218 2.56 -14.59 -10.08
N ALA A 219 3.21 -13.65 -10.77
CA ALA A 219 2.60 -12.89 -11.86
C ALA A 219 3.60 -12.70 -13.01
N ASN A 220 3.13 -12.87 -14.23
CA ASN A 220 3.90 -12.70 -15.46
C ASN A 220 3.17 -11.72 -16.36
N LEU A 221 3.85 -10.64 -16.75
CA LEU A 221 3.31 -9.62 -17.65
C LEU A 221 4.25 -9.40 -18.83
N THR A 222 3.66 -9.33 -20.01
CA THR A 222 4.31 -8.93 -21.25
C THR A 222 3.57 -7.77 -21.88
N LEU A 223 4.28 -6.71 -22.26
CA LEU A 223 3.74 -5.64 -23.08
C LEU A 223 4.68 -5.42 -24.27
N ASP A 224 4.15 -5.58 -25.47
CA ASP A 224 4.88 -5.42 -26.74
C ASP A 224 4.22 -4.35 -27.57
N GLY A 225 5.01 -3.49 -28.21
CA GLY A 225 4.45 -2.44 -29.06
C GLY A 225 5.51 -1.61 -29.76
N TYR A 226 5.12 -0.42 -30.16
CA TYR A 226 5.99 0.57 -30.80
C TYR A 226 6.10 1.82 -29.92
N PHE A 227 7.24 2.51 -30.04
CA PHE A 227 7.54 3.70 -29.26
C PHE A 227 8.12 4.80 -30.14
N ILE A 228 7.99 6.04 -29.64
CA ILE A 228 8.77 7.20 -30.06
C ILE A 228 9.47 7.74 -28.83
N ALA A 229 10.76 8.03 -28.95
CA ALA A 229 11.59 8.54 -27.86
C ALA A 229 12.20 9.88 -28.24
N TYR A 230 12.19 10.83 -27.31
CA TYR A 230 12.74 12.16 -27.46
C TYR A 230 13.86 12.40 -26.43
N PRO A 231 15.04 12.90 -26.84
CA PRO A 231 16.07 13.28 -25.90
C PRO A 231 15.72 14.62 -25.24
N TYR A 232 16.09 14.78 -23.98
CA TYR A 232 16.08 16.10 -23.36
C TYR A 232 17.29 16.94 -23.80
N VAL A 233 17.07 18.24 -23.97
CA VAL A 233 18.10 19.20 -24.41
C VAL A 233 18.92 19.70 -23.21
N LEU A 234 20.21 19.92 -23.44
CA LEU A 234 21.08 20.68 -22.54
C LEU A 234 20.77 22.18 -22.71
N THR A 235 19.71 22.67 -22.07
CA THR A 235 19.39 24.10 -22.09
C THR A 235 20.45 24.90 -21.34
N ASN A 236 21.09 25.86 -22.01
CA ASN A 236 22.01 26.85 -21.40
C ASN A 236 21.27 27.97 -20.63
N VAL A 237 19.97 27.81 -20.39
CA VAL A 237 19.11 28.93 -19.97
C VAL A 237 18.85 28.85 -18.48
N SER A 238 19.16 29.93 -17.78
CA SER A 238 18.88 30.18 -16.36
C SER A 238 17.38 30.41 -16.09
N LEU A 239 16.51 29.59 -16.68
CA LEU A 239 15.08 29.57 -16.40
C LEU A 239 14.83 28.29 -15.61
N SER A 240 14.12 28.45 -14.49
CA SER A 240 13.73 27.45 -13.48
C SER A 240 13.99 25.99 -13.83
N ASN A 241 14.64 25.25 -12.92
CA ASN A 241 14.93 23.81 -12.90
C ASN A 241 13.73 22.84 -13.16
N THR A 242 12.62 23.30 -13.70
CA THR A 242 11.33 22.61 -13.76
C THR A 242 10.84 22.28 -15.16
N THR A 243 11.47 22.78 -16.24
CA THR A 243 11.05 22.45 -17.61
C THR A 243 12.12 21.63 -18.32
N ARG A 244 11.87 20.32 -18.47
CA ARG A 244 12.67 19.44 -19.32
C ARG A 244 12.25 19.68 -20.77
N GLU A 245 13.08 20.34 -21.55
CA GLU A 245 12.80 20.62 -22.97
C GLU A 245 13.20 19.41 -23.82
N ILE A 246 12.27 18.90 -24.63
CA ILE A 246 12.50 17.81 -25.60
C ILE A 246 12.81 18.39 -26.98
N ASP A 247 13.59 17.67 -27.78
CA ASP A 247 13.83 18.03 -29.19
C ASP A 247 13.32 16.93 -30.14
N GLU A 248 12.24 17.25 -30.85
CA GLU A 248 11.58 16.36 -31.81
C GLU A 248 12.45 16.05 -33.03
N ALA A 249 13.44 16.91 -33.37
CA ALA A 249 14.33 16.67 -34.51
C ALA A 249 15.24 15.45 -34.30
N TYR A 250 15.41 15.02 -33.05
CA TYR A 250 16.20 13.85 -32.66
C TYR A 250 15.34 12.67 -32.20
N ALA A 251 14.07 12.65 -32.57
CA ALA A 251 13.17 11.56 -32.22
C ALA A 251 13.68 10.21 -32.75
N VAL A 252 13.68 9.20 -31.89
CA VAL A 252 14.00 7.81 -32.24
C VAL A 252 12.74 6.99 -32.14
N GLN A 253 12.46 6.19 -33.17
CA GLN A 253 11.27 5.36 -33.22
C GLN A 253 11.67 3.89 -33.28
N GLY A 254 10.85 3.00 -32.73
CA GLY A 254 11.14 1.56 -32.79
C GLY A 254 10.10 0.67 -32.14
N LYS A 255 10.49 -0.57 -31.90
CA LYS A 255 9.72 -1.57 -31.16
C LYS A 255 10.21 -1.65 -29.72
N PHE A 256 9.31 -1.83 -28.77
CA PHE A 256 9.68 -2.10 -27.40
C PHE A 256 9.06 -3.40 -26.89
N LYS A 257 9.69 -3.97 -25.86
CA LYS A 257 9.16 -5.09 -25.09
C LYS A 257 9.39 -4.86 -23.61
N ILE A 258 8.34 -5.00 -22.81
CA ILE A 258 8.41 -4.99 -21.35
C ILE A 258 8.09 -6.40 -20.87
N ARG A 259 8.94 -6.94 -20.00
CA ARG A 259 8.73 -8.24 -19.37
C ARG A 259 8.85 -8.11 -17.86
N PHE A 260 7.86 -8.65 -17.18
CA PHE A 260 7.80 -8.75 -15.73
C PHE A 260 7.51 -10.21 -15.38
N SER A 261 8.27 -10.75 -14.43
CA SER A 261 8.03 -12.08 -13.85
C SER A 261 8.35 -11.97 -12.36
N GLY A 262 7.30 -11.90 -11.55
CA GLY A 262 7.38 -11.55 -10.15
C GLY A 262 6.82 -12.62 -9.23
N VAL A 263 7.22 -12.51 -7.96
CA VAL A 263 6.73 -13.34 -6.86
C VAL A 263 5.92 -12.46 -5.92
N VAL A 264 4.84 -13.02 -5.38
CA VAL A 264 3.96 -12.31 -4.45
C VAL A 264 4.74 -11.75 -3.25
N ASP A 265 4.46 -10.50 -2.94
CA ASP A 265 4.87 -9.86 -1.71
C ASP A 265 3.80 -10.09 -0.65
N ASN A 266 3.91 -11.22 0.06
CA ASN A 266 2.98 -11.56 1.13
C ASN A 266 2.94 -10.51 2.25
N TYR A 267 3.97 -9.68 2.40
CA TYR A 267 3.98 -8.64 3.43
C TYR A 267 3.01 -7.50 3.08
N HIS A 268 2.87 -7.17 1.79
CA HIS A 268 2.01 -6.08 1.29
C HIS A 268 0.75 -6.54 0.54
N SER A 269 0.51 -7.85 0.41
CA SER A 269 -0.61 -8.40 -0.38
C SER A 269 -1.77 -8.90 0.47
N ASP A 270 -2.99 -8.63 0.01
CA ASP A 270 -4.19 -9.32 0.45
C ASP A 270 -4.23 -10.74 -0.14
N VAL A 271 -4.93 -11.65 0.53
CA VAL A 271 -4.99 -13.06 0.10
C VAL A 271 -5.93 -13.21 -1.08
N LEU A 272 -5.39 -13.62 -2.23
CA LEU A 272 -6.18 -13.95 -3.42
C LEU A 272 -7.00 -15.23 -3.17
N VAL A 273 -8.29 -15.20 -3.51
CA VAL A 273 -9.18 -16.36 -3.46
C VAL A 273 -9.03 -17.14 -4.75
N GLU A 274 -8.46 -18.34 -4.68
CA GLU A 274 -8.14 -19.12 -5.88
C GLU A 274 -9.34 -19.85 -6.47
N ASP A 275 -10.33 -20.21 -5.67
CA ASP A 275 -11.50 -21.00 -6.07
C ASP A 275 -12.65 -20.13 -6.62
N SER A 276 -12.32 -19.10 -7.40
CA SER A 276 -13.31 -18.20 -8.01
C SER A 276 -13.07 -18.03 -9.52
N PRO A 277 -14.12 -17.97 -10.35
CA PRO A 277 -13.99 -17.67 -11.78
C PRO A 277 -13.49 -16.25 -12.06
N THR A 278 -13.58 -15.35 -11.09
CA THR A 278 -13.11 -13.96 -11.16
C THR A 278 -12.15 -13.66 -10.02
N PRO A 279 -11.11 -12.82 -10.22
CA PRO A 279 -10.19 -12.44 -9.15
C PRO A 279 -10.91 -11.76 -7.99
N GLU A 280 -10.73 -12.31 -6.79
CA GLU A 280 -11.30 -11.77 -5.55
C GLU A 280 -10.26 -11.86 -4.42
N TRP A 281 -10.32 -10.93 -3.46
CA TRP A 281 -9.36 -10.85 -2.37
C TRP A 281 -10.03 -10.86 -1.01
N LEU A 282 -9.47 -11.65 -0.10
CA LEU A 282 -9.75 -11.55 1.33
C LEU A 282 -8.91 -10.41 1.89
N ARG A 283 -9.60 -9.36 2.33
CA ARG A 283 -8.98 -8.19 2.99
C ARG A 283 -8.20 -8.63 4.22
N SER A 284 -6.88 -8.53 4.19
CA SER A 284 -6.00 -9.06 5.22
C SER A 284 -4.93 -8.09 5.71
N VAL A 285 -4.47 -7.18 4.84
CA VAL A 285 -3.51 -6.13 5.24
C VAL A 285 -4.21 -5.09 6.10
N GLY A 286 -3.74 -4.91 7.35
CA GLY A 286 -4.38 -4.02 8.33
C GLY A 286 -5.60 -4.58 9.06
N PHE A 287 -6.04 -5.80 8.73
CA PHE A 287 -7.21 -6.46 9.35
C PHE A 287 -6.83 -7.46 10.44
N ASN A 288 -5.53 -7.66 10.68
CA ASN A 288 -4.98 -8.54 11.71
C ASN A 288 -5.43 -10.02 11.63
N ASN A 289 -5.87 -10.46 10.46
CA ASN A 289 -6.32 -11.83 10.23
C ASN A 289 -5.24 -12.71 9.56
N ASN A 290 -4.15 -12.13 9.04
CA ASN A 290 -3.05 -12.85 8.40
C ASN A 290 -1.69 -12.45 8.99
N SER A 291 -0.95 -13.44 9.53
CA SER A 291 0.35 -13.22 10.18
C SER A 291 1.49 -12.88 9.23
N LEU A 292 1.30 -13.05 7.93
CA LEU A 292 2.30 -12.69 6.92
C LEU A 292 2.25 -11.21 6.55
N ASN A 293 1.15 -10.51 6.82
CA ASN A 293 0.94 -9.14 6.41
C ASN A 293 1.53 -8.12 7.40
N ILE A 294 1.89 -6.96 6.86
CA ILE A 294 2.09 -5.75 7.63
C ILE A 294 0.81 -5.36 8.40
N GLY A 295 0.99 -4.79 9.59
CA GLY A 295 -0.10 -4.44 10.50
C GLY A 295 -0.64 -5.63 11.31
N TYR A 296 -0.10 -6.84 11.13
CA TYR A 296 -0.44 -7.98 12.00
C TYR A 296 0.18 -7.81 13.40
N ASN A 297 -0.69 -7.81 14.40
CA ASN A 297 -0.38 -7.78 15.81
C ASN A 297 -1.08 -8.95 16.51
N LYS A 298 -0.31 -9.95 16.96
CA LYS A 298 -0.84 -11.15 17.64
C LYS A 298 -1.73 -10.81 18.86
N ALA A 299 -1.53 -9.66 19.48
CA ALA A 299 -2.31 -9.16 20.61
C ALA A 299 -3.73 -8.66 20.25
N SER A 300 -4.00 -8.25 19.01
CA SER A 300 -5.30 -7.70 18.60
C SER A 300 -6.30 -8.75 18.09
N ARG A 301 -5.94 -10.04 17.99
CA ARG A 301 -6.90 -11.13 17.68
C ARG A 301 -7.90 -11.43 18.81
N SER A 302 -7.73 -10.79 19.98
CA SER A 302 -8.62 -10.97 21.13
C SER A 302 -9.87 -10.08 21.09
N TYR A 303 -10.04 -9.21 20.09
CA TYR A 303 -11.11 -8.20 20.11
C TYR A 303 -11.57 -7.87 18.68
N GLY A 304 -12.59 -8.59 18.20
CA GLY A 304 -13.17 -8.34 16.89
C GLY A 304 -14.13 -9.43 16.42
N ASP A 305 -15.11 -9.81 17.24
CA ASP A 305 -16.20 -10.69 16.81
C ASP A 305 -17.49 -9.87 16.63
N HIS A 306 -17.59 -9.20 15.48
CA HIS A 306 -18.83 -8.66 14.96
C HIS A 306 -19.05 -9.15 13.51
N LYS A 307 -19.74 -10.29 13.44
CA LYS A 307 -20.61 -10.81 12.37
C LYS A 307 -20.20 -10.51 10.91
N LEU A 308 -19.55 -11.50 10.30
CA LEU A 308 -19.76 -11.90 8.90
C LEU A 308 -20.18 -13.39 8.88
N PRO A 309 -20.92 -13.85 7.85
CA PRO A 309 -21.83 -14.98 7.97
C PRO A 309 -21.11 -16.35 8.05
N GLU A 310 -21.79 -17.24 8.77
CA GLU A 310 -21.46 -18.60 9.21
C GLU A 310 -20.64 -19.47 8.24
N ASN A 311 -19.44 -19.89 8.67
CA ASN A 311 -19.08 -21.32 8.71
C ASN A 311 -17.85 -21.63 9.60
N ARG A 312 -18.13 -22.20 10.78
CA ARG A 312 -17.32 -23.11 11.63
C ARG A 312 -15.83 -22.82 11.88
N SER A 313 -15.51 -22.22 13.05
CA SER A 313 -14.68 -22.82 14.15
C SER A 313 -14.35 -21.80 15.27
N ILE A 314 -15.30 -21.45 16.14
CA ILE A 314 -15.03 -20.57 17.32
C ILE A 314 -15.38 -21.22 18.67
N ASP A 315 -15.92 -22.45 18.69
CA ASP A 315 -16.42 -23.07 19.92
C ASP A 315 -15.34 -23.55 20.92
N ALA A 316 -14.03 -23.42 20.63
CA ALA A 316 -12.95 -24.01 21.45
C ALA A 316 -12.28 -23.06 22.47
N ILE A 317 -12.56 -21.75 22.44
CA ILE A 317 -11.84 -20.76 23.26
C ILE A 317 -12.24 -20.79 24.76
N PRO A 318 -13.54 -20.87 25.12
CA PRO A 318 -13.94 -20.99 26.53
C PRO A 318 -13.39 -22.26 27.20
N ASP A 319 -13.29 -23.35 26.43
CA ASP A 319 -12.81 -24.65 26.93
C ASP A 319 -11.31 -24.63 27.22
N MET A 320 -10.51 -23.91 26.43
CA MET A 320 -9.08 -23.77 26.67
C MET A 320 -8.78 -22.97 27.93
N VAL A 321 -9.46 -21.82 28.15
CA VAL A 321 -9.28 -21.00 29.35
C VAL A 321 -9.74 -21.76 30.60
N ASN A 322 -10.89 -22.43 30.52
CA ASN A 322 -11.36 -23.29 31.61
C ASN A 322 -10.41 -24.46 31.89
N SER A 323 -9.76 -25.02 30.87
CA SER A 323 -8.77 -26.09 31.04
C SER A 323 -7.50 -25.57 31.71
N ILE A 324 -7.00 -24.38 31.34
CA ILE A 324 -5.84 -23.75 32.00
C ILE A 324 -6.16 -23.44 33.46
N ILE A 325 -7.33 -22.86 33.76
CA ILE A 325 -7.77 -22.57 35.13
C ILE A 325 -7.93 -23.86 35.95
N ARG A 326 -8.47 -24.93 35.37
CA ARG A 326 -8.71 -26.18 36.13
C ARG A 326 -7.47 -27.04 36.30
N LEU A 327 -6.58 -27.07 35.31
CA LEU A 327 -5.45 -28.00 35.28
C LEU A 327 -4.16 -27.37 35.80
N LEU A 328 -3.91 -26.08 35.53
CA LEU A 328 -2.62 -25.46 35.84
C LEU A 328 -2.64 -24.61 37.12
N PHE A 329 -3.78 -23.97 37.47
CA PHE A 329 -3.83 -23.15 38.68
C PHE A 329 -3.64 -23.94 39.99
N PRO A 330 -4.17 -25.16 40.16
CA PRO A 330 -3.99 -25.91 41.42
C PRO A 330 -2.55 -26.39 41.65
N GLU A 331 -1.77 -26.62 40.58
CA GLU A 331 -0.43 -27.21 40.67
C GLU A 331 0.71 -26.16 40.64
N ALA A 332 0.50 -25.01 39.97
CA ALA A 332 1.59 -24.07 39.72
C ALA A 332 1.69 -22.95 40.77
N TRP A 333 0.59 -22.50 41.36
CA TRP A 333 0.54 -21.24 42.13
C TRP A 333 0.03 -21.44 43.56
N ALA A 334 0.85 -22.07 44.40
CA ALA A 334 0.54 -22.34 45.82
C ALA A 334 0.63 -21.09 46.75
N SER A 335 0.64 -19.87 46.22
CA SER A 335 0.89 -18.67 47.03
C SER A 335 0.15 -17.40 46.60
N TRP A 336 -0.85 -17.50 45.72
CA TRP A 336 -1.63 -16.35 45.25
C TRP A 336 -3.12 -16.58 45.53
N ASP A 337 -3.48 -16.44 46.81
CA ASP A 337 -4.86 -16.60 47.29
C ASP A 337 -5.68 -15.30 47.13
N ASP A 338 -5.01 -14.15 47.04
CA ASP A 338 -5.64 -12.84 46.87
C ASP A 338 -4.65 -11.84 46.24
N TYR A 339 -5.16 -10.69 45.83
CA TYR A 339 -4.39 -9.52 45.43
C TYR A 339 -3.45 -9.06 46.55
N ALA A 340 -2.19 -8.80 46.23
CA ALA A 340 -1.18 -8.35 47.20
C ALA A 340 -1.53 -7.00 47.85
N VAL A 341 -2.28 -6.15 47.14
CA VAL A 341 -2.87 -4.91 47.65
C VAL A 341 -4.36 -4.92 47.27
N PRO A 342 -5.23 -5.43 48.16
CA PRO A 342 -6.67 -5.50 47.90
C PRO A 342 -7.25 -4.11 47.61
N GLY A 343 -7.91 -3.95 46.46
CA GLY A 343 -8.42 -2.66 45.98
C GLY A 343 -7.36 -1.70 45.43
N GLY A 344 -6.08 -2.10 45.41
CA GLY A 344 -4.99 -1.36 44.79
C GLY A 344 -4.98 -1.45 43.26
N THR A 345 -4.21 -0.57 42.64
CA THR A 345 -3.90 -0.57 41.21
C THR A 345 -3.11 -1.81 40.80
N PHE A 346 -3.03 -2.06 39.48
CA PHE A 346 -2.22 -3.14 38.93
C PHE A 346 -0.75 -3.07 39.38
N ARG A 347 -0.17 -1.87 39.41
CA ARG A 347 1.22 -1.65 39.84
C ARG A 347 1.41 -2.04 41.31
N GLU A 348 0.53 -1.59 42.19
CA GLU A 348 0.58 -1.92 43.63
C GLU A 348 0.50 -3.44 43.85
N ASN A 349 -0.31 -4.14 43.05
CA ASN A 349 -0.41 -5.60 43.11
C ASN A 349 0.78 -6.35 42.50
N CYS A 350 1.37 -5.85 41.42
CA CYS A 350 2.57 -6.44 40.83
C CYS A 350 3.80 -6.29 41.72
N PHE A 351 3.93 -5.16 42.43
CA PHE A 351 5.06 -4.89 43.31
C PHE A 351 4.78 -5.23 44.78
N SER A 352 3.54 -5.59 45.14
CA SER A 352 3.10 -5.83 46.52
C SER A 352 3.34 -4.63 47.45
N GLU A 353 3.18 -3.42 46.91
CA GLU A 353 3.47 -2.15 47.58
C GLU A 353 2.23 -1.26 47.56
N PRO A 354 1.54 -1.05 48.71
CA PRO A 354 0.46 -0.08 48.81
C PRO A 354 0.97 1.35 48.53
N GLU A 355 0.11 2.20 47.97
CA GLU A 355 0.38 3.60 47.63
C GLU A 355 1.42 3.81 46.51
N SER A 356 1.96 2.72 45.94
CA SER A 356 2.87 2.70 44.79
C SER A 356 2.12 2.77 43.45
N SER A 357 1.06 3.59 43.40
CA SER A 357 0.24 3.76 42.19
C SER A 357 0.98 4.52 41.07
N ARG A 358 2.08 5.21 41.40
CA ARG A 358 2.95 5.96 40.48
C ARG A 358 4.28 5.26 40.24
N LEU A 359 5.06 5.80 39.30
CA LEU A 359 6.40 5.30 39.04
C LEU A 359 7.31 5.47 40.26
N HIS A 360 8.07 4.43 40.60
CA HIS A 360 9.09 4.49 41.65
C HIS A 360 10.11 5.61 41.34
N PRO A 361 10.62 6.36 42.34
CA PRO A 361 11.53 7.50 42.10
C PRO A 361 12.81 7.17 41.32
N SER A 362 13.27 5.92 41.35
CA SER A 362 14.42 5.46 40.57
C SER A 362 14.12 5.23 39.08
N HIS A 363 12.84 5.25 38.67
CA HIS A 363 12.46 5.07 37.27
C HIS A 363 12.78 6.33 36.47
N HIS A 364 13.43 6.21 35.30
CA HIS A 364 13.89 7.37 34.51
C HIS A 364 12.76 8.34 34.10
N LYS A 365 11.50 7.88 34.08
CA LYS A 365 10.33 8.75 33.80
C LYS A 365 9.74 9.44 35.04
N ALA A 366 10.16 9.07 36.27
CA ALA A 366 9.66 9.70 37.49
C ALA A 366 10.04 11.19 37.59
N GLN A 367 11.11 11.61 36.90
CA GLN A 367 11.54 13.01 36.80
C GLN A 367 10.56 13.92 36.05
N TYR A 368 9.65 13.36 35.25
CA TYR A 368 8.65 14.12 34.48
C TYR A 368 7.30 14.23 35.22
N THR A 369 7.29 14.00 36.54
CA THR A 369 6.09 14.20 37.34
C THR A 369 5.84 15.69 37.51
N TRP A 370 4.70 16.15 37.03
CA TRP A 370 4.28 17.54 37.16
C TRP A 370 4.24 17.97 38.64
N LYS A 371 4.89 19.10 38.96
CA LYS A 371 4.86 19.72 40.29
C LYS A 371 4.13 21.06 40.18
N ALA A 372 3.05 21.22 40.96
CA ALA A 372 2.24 22.46 40.96
C ALA A 372 3.07 23.71 41.26
N GLU A 373 4.12 23.57 42.07
CA GLU A 373 5.04 24.63 42.49
C GLU A 373 5.94 25.15 41.35
N GLN A 374 6.07 24.40 40.25
CA GLN A 374 6.91 24.75 39.10
C GLN A 374 6.11 25.41 37.96
N ALA A 375 4.82 25.68 38.19
CA ALA A 375 3.97 26.39 37.25
C ALA A 375 4.16 27.92 37.36
N GLU A 376 5.37 28.43 37.09
CA GLU A 376 5.49 29.84 36.73
C GLU A 376 4.95 30.02 35.30
N LEU A 377 3.92 30.85 35.17
CA LEU A 377 3.27 31.18 33.90
C LEU A 377 4.29 31.79 32.93
N PRO A 378 4.42 31.30 31.68
CA PRO A 378 5.25 31.97 30.69
C PRO A 378 4.71 33.36 30.39
N PHE A 379 5.61 34.33 30.57
CA PHE A 379 5.46 35.77 30.38
C PHE A 379 5.20 36.09 28.90
N TYR A 380 3.95 36.07 28.45
CA TYR A 380 3.54 36.68 27.18
C TYR A 380 2.27 37.50 27.40
N GLY A 381 2.42 38.83 27.37
CA GLY A 381 1.29 39.76 27.45
C GLY A 381 1.52 40.96 28.36
N LYS A 382 2.53 41.77 28.06
CA LYS A 382 2.48 43.21 28.36
C LYS A 382 2.82 43.97 27.08
N GLU A 383 1.77 44.32 26.34
CA GLU A 383 1.81 45.43 25.40
C GLU A 383 2.19 46.71 26.17
N SER A 384 3.21 47.40 25.69
CA SER A 384 3.56 48.74 26.13
C SER A 384 2.58 49.74 25.51
N VAL A 385 1.71 50.30 26.36
CA VAL A 385 0.99 51.54 26.10
C VAL A 385 1.86 52.71 26.58
N GLU A 386 2.14 53.62 25.64
CA GLU A 386 2.49 55.06 25.72
C GLU A 386 3.50 55.58 26.76
N GLU A 387 4.54 56.27 26.27
CA GLU A 387 4.56 57.76 26.22
C GLU A 387 5.31 58.25 24.96
#